data_AF-A0A2A5FYC5-F1
#
_entry.id   AF-A0A2A5FYC5-F1
#
_cell.length_a   1.000
_cell.length_b   1.000
_cell.length_c   1.000
_cell.angle_alpha   90.00
_cell.angle_beta   90.00
_cell.angle_gamma   90.00
#
_symmetry.space_group_name_H-M   'P 1'
#
loop_
_entity.id
_entity.type
_entity.pdbx_description
1 polymer ?
#
loop_
_entity_poly.entity_id
_entity_poly.type
_entity_poly.pdbx_seq_one_letter_code
_entity_poly.pdbx_strand_id
1 'polypeptide(L)'
;MSNIFLSEHESNAYGLKIGRAHFNRLDVGLLKREIVSGEYDALRVKINAENVMCSAQLEQLGFPFFYAGSVINYSISSNKLNYQGFPNEKISFELFDGSEEKEALVKDIITKSCIEDPVGFYKTPYLNRLISKQLEAQYLADYYSQFKTPDKPLFFVKEGDVYMGLVCYILDGDTADSPLAAIYPKMRNRGALKHIKIERFNFALKKDYQYTVNGARIDNLASQHVFEGVGMKKKGIDHIFHILPFLSKAKNKVVIKIASQGQTNKLIIEELRKRTSGLHERFTRVVKITDEVRGGHVNYEIRFPVLESDLALCVVKIVDAMGVLALVSYHGFER
;
A
#
# COMPACT_ATOMS: atom_id res chain seq x y z
N MET A 1 -20.56 -1.95 -4.77
CA MET A 1 -19.64 -2.75 -3.93
C MET A 1 -18.58 -1.81 -3.39
N SER A 2 -18.09 -2.03 -2.17
CA SER A 2 -17.01 -1.21 -1.60
C SER A 2 -15.77 -1.31 -2.48
N ASN A 3 -15.15 -0.18 -2.84
CA ASN A 3 -13.90 -0.19 -3.58
C ASN A 3 -12.67 -0.27 -2.67
N ILE A 4 -12.86 0.02 -1.37
CA ILE A 4 -11.85 -0.18 -0.34
C ILE A 4 -12.08 -1.51 0.38
N PHE A 5 -11.01 -2.29 0.52
CA PHE A 5 -10.97 -3.47 1.38
C PHE A 5 -9.95 -3.29 2.50
N LEU A 6 -10.26 -3.80 3.69
CA LEU A 6 -9.34 -3.83 4.82
C LEU A 6 -8.22 -4.84 4.54
N SER A 7 -6.96 -4.44 4.68
CA SER A 7 -5.85 -5.38 4.71
C SER A 7 -5.60 -5.82 6.15
N GLU A 8 -6.18 -6.95 6.55
CA GLU A 8 -6.02 -7.49 7.92
C GLU A 8 -4.56 -7.74 8.27
N HIS A 9 -3.78 -8.32 7.35
CA HIS A 9 -2.37 -8.62 7.58
C HIS A 9 -1.52 -7.35 7.80
N GLU A 10 -1.68 -6.32 6.96
CA GLU A 10 -0.97 -5.04 7.16
C GLU A 10 -1.44 -4.37 8.45
N SER A 11 -2.75 -4.45 8.72
CA SER A 11 -3.32 -3.77 9.88
C SER A 11 -2.80 -4.35 11.19
N ASN A 12 -2.74 -5.68 11.27
CA ASN A 12 -2.20 -6.39 12.42
C ASN A 12 -0.69 -6.15 12.55
N ALA A 13 0.06 -6.18 11.46
CA ALA A 13 1.51 -6.00 11.49
C ALA A 13 1.93 -4.58 11.92
N TYR A 14 1.17 -3.56 11.52
CA TYR A 14 1.53 -2.16 11.78
C TYR A 14 0.77 -1.54 12.96
N GLY A 15 -0.25 -2.21 13.49
CA GLY A 15 -1.12 -1.66 14.52
C GLY A 15 -1.91 -0.44 14.04
N LEU A 16 -2.29 -0.43 12.76
CA LEU A 16 -3.03 0.64 12.09
C LEU A 16 -4.17 0.03 11.28
N LYS A 17 -5.29 0.72 11.08
CA LYS A 17 -6.35 0.25 10.18
C LYS A 17 -6.00 0.59 8.73
N ILE A 18 -5.39 -0.36 8.01
CA ILE A 18 -4.88 -0.16 6.65
C ILE A 18 -5.90 -0.62 5.61
N GLY A 19 -6.39 0.33 4.80
CA GLY A 19 -7.23 0.04 3.64
C GLY A 19 -6.40 -0.12 2.36
N ARG A 20 -6.90 -0.92 1.41
CA ARG A 20 -6.38 -1.01 0.05
C ARG A 20 -7.51 -0.78 -0.94
N ALA A 21 -7.19 -0.15 -2.06
CA ALA A 21 -8.14 0.07 -3.15
C ALA A 21 -7.42 0.12 -4.50
N HIS A 22 -8.14 -0.21 -5.57
CA HIS A 22 -7.66 -0.12 -6.93
C HIS A 22 -8.73 0.55 -7.81
N PHE A 23 -8.34 1.60 -8.51
CA PHE A 23 -9.22 2.39 -9.36
C PHE A 23 -8.67 2.54 -10.78
N ASN A 24 -9.52 2.26 -11.77
CA ASN A 24 -9.29 2.76 -13.13
C ASN A 24 -9.67 4.24 -13.24
N ARG A 25 -10.76 4.64 -12.55
CA ARG A 25 -11.22 6.02 -12.41
C ARG A 25 -11.68 6.24 -10.98
N LEU A 26 -11.30 7.37 -10.40
CA LEU A 26 -11.60 7.69 -9.00
C LEU A 26 -12.96 8.39 -8.89
N ASP A 27 -13.89 7.80 -8.14
CA ASP A 27 -15.10 8.49 -7.68
C ASP A 27 -14.80 9.13 -6.32
N VAL A 28 -14.56 10.44 -6.33
CA VAL A 28 -14.17 11.22 -5.14
C VAL A 28 -15.22 11.11 -4.04
N GLY A 29 -16.51 11.20 -4.39
CA GLY A 29 -17.59 11.21 -3.43
C GLY A 29 -17.77 9.85 -2.74
N LEU A 30 -17.73 8.78 -3.52
CA LEU A 30 -17.79 7.42 -2.99
C LEU A 30 -16.57 7.08 -2.14
N LEU A 31 -15.37 7.34 -2.64
CA LEU A 31 -14.13 7.05 -1.92
C LEU A 31 -14.08 7.81 -0.59
N LYS A 32 -14.47 9.10 -0.58
CA LYS A 32 -14.54 9.88 0.65
C LYS A 32 -15.50 9.26 1.67
N ARG A 33 -16.71 8.85 1.25
CA ARG A 33 -17.67 8.18 2.15
C ARG A 33 -17.12 6.87 2.71
N GLU A 34 -16.51 6.04 1.87
CA GLU A 34 -15.95 4.75 2.27
C GLU A 34 -14.75 4.89 3.22
N ILE A 35 -13.85 5.85 2.97
CA ILE A 35 -12.74 6.18 3.87
C ILE A 35 -13.29 6.49 5.26
N VAL A 36 -14.30 7.37 5.29
CA VAL A 36 -14.92 7.88 6.51
C VAL A 36 -15.61 6.79 7.29
N SER A 37 -16.52 6.05 6.64
CA SER A 37 -17.28 4.97 7.30
C SER A 37 -16.36 3.85 7.76
N GLY A 38 -15.30 3.60 6.99
CA GLY A 38 -14.31 2.58 7.31
C GLY A 38 -13.33 3.01 8.40
N GLU A 39 -13.28 4.29 8.78
CA GLU A 39 -12.34 4.81 9.80
C GLU A 39 -10.87 4.37 9.59
N TYR A 40 -10.42 4.25 8.34
CA TYR A 40 -9.05 3.81 8.02
C TYR A 40 -7.98 4.80 8.49
N ASP A 41 -6.90 4.34 9.09
CA ASP A 41 -5.77 5.22 9.47
C ASP A 41 -4.98 5.64 8.23
N ALA A 42 -4.71 4.68 7.35
CA ALA A 42 -4.06 4.90 6.07
C ALA A 42 -4.68 4.02 4.98
N LEU A 43 -4.62 4.48 3.74
CA LEU A 43 -5.01 3.71 2.58
C LEU A 43 -3.87 3.64 1.58
N ARG A 44 -3.64 2.46 1.01
CA ARG A 44 -2.81 2.29 -0.17
C ARG A 44 -3.71 2.14 -1.39
N VAL A 45 -3.67 3.14 -2.25
CA VAL A 45 -4.54 3.23 -3.44
C VAL A 45 -3.70 3.06 -4.69
N LYS A 46 -4.08 2.10 -5.54
CA LYS A 46 -3.59 1.99 -6.91
C LYS A 46 -4.54 2.75 -7.83
N ILE A 47 -4.01 3.63 -8.66
CA ILE A 47 -4.79 4.35 -9.68
C ILE A 47 -4.11 4.13 -11.03
N ASN A 48 -4.86 3.67 -12.02
CA ASN A 48 -4.35 3.53 -13.38
C ASN A 48 -3.81 4.88 -13.90
N ALA A 49 -2.59 4.88 -14.45
CA ALA A 49 -1.90 6.07 -14.93
C ALA A 49 -2.61 6.76 -16.12
N GLU A 50 -3.50 6.08 -16.83
CA GLU A 50 -4.35 6.68 -17.87
C GLU A 50 -5.37 7.68 -17.29
N ASN A 51 -5.62 7.64 -15.97
CA ASN A 51 -6.42 8.66 -15.30
C ASN A 51 -5.60 9.94 -15.06
N VAL A 52 -5.55 10.78 -16.10
CA VAL A 52 -4.85 12.09 -16.08
C VAL A 52 -5.37 13.06 -15.01
N MET A 53 -6.58 12.85 -14.49
CA MET A 53 -7.19 13.70 -13.47
C MET A 53 -6.91 13.23 -12.04
N CYS A 54 -6.18 12.13 -11.84
CA CYS A 54 -6.03 11.49 -10.53
C CYS A 54 -5.53 12.44 -9.44
N SER A 55 -4.53 13.29 -9.71
CA SER A 55 -4.01 14.26 -8.73
C SER A 55 -5.07 15.26 -8.28
N ALA A 56 -5.78 15.88 -9.23
CA ALA A 56 -6.85 16.83 -8.92
C ALA A 56 -8.01 16.16 -8.16
N GLN A 57 -8.33 14.90 -8.48
CA GLN A 57 -9.35 14.13 -7.77
C GLN A 57 -8.92 13.78 -6.35
N LEU A 58 -7.65 13.43 -6.14
CA LEU A 58 -7.08 13.17 -4.80
C LEU A 58 -7.07 14.44 -3.94
N GLU A 59 -6.77 15.60 -4.52
CA GLU A 59 -6.87 16.90 -3.83
C GLU A 59 -8.30 17.18 -3.36
N GLN A 60 -9.30 16.88 -4.20
CA GLN A 60 -10.73 17.05 -3.86
C GLN A 60 -11.21 16.16 -2.70
N LEU A 61 -10.51 15.05 -2.40
CA LEU A 61 -10.84 14.24 -1.23
C LEU A 61 -10.69 15.01 0.08
N GLY A 62 -9.76 15.98 0.12
CA GLY A 62 -9.45 16.77 1.30
C GLY A 62 -8.65 16.01 2.36
N PHE A 63 -7.99 14.90 1.98
CA PHE A 63 -7.08 14.15 2.84
C PHE A 63 -5.62 14.33 2.40
N PRO A 64 -4.65 14.23 3.32
CA PRO A 64 -3.25 14.16 2.94
C PRO A 64 -3.01 12.92 2.09
N PHE A 65 -2.30 13.08 0.98
CA PHE A 65 -1.90 11.97 0.14
C PHE A 65 -0.46 12.13 -0.35
N PHE A 66 0.21 11.01 -0.57
CA PHE A 66 1.61 10.95 -0.99
C PHE A 66 1.74 9.96 -2.12
N TYR A 67 2.44 10.35 -3.19
CA TYR A 67 2.81 9.43 -4.25
C TYR A 67 3.92 8.49 -3.75
N ALA A 68 3.69 7.19 -3.85
CA ALA A 68 4.56 6.13 -3.33
C ALA A 68 5.26 5.32 -4.44
N GLY A 69 5.19 5.81 -5.69
CA GLY A 69 5.80 5.18 -6.86
C GLY A 69 4.79 4.62 -7.85
N SER A 70 5.30 3.93 -8.86
CA SER A 70 4.49 3.30 -9.91
C SER A 70 4.88 1.85 -10.11
N VAL A 71 3.91 1.03 -10.50
CA VAL A 71 4.11 -0.35 -10.92
C VAL A 71 3.68 -0.50 -12.37
N ILE A 72 4.60 -0.98 -13.21
CA ILE A 72 4.30 -1.39 -14.58
C ILE A 72 3.76 -2.83 -14.52
N ASN A 73 2.57 -3.03 -15.06
CA ASN A 73 1.92 -4.32 -15.16
C ASN A 73 2.27 -4.98 -16.49
N TYR A 74 2.70 -6.24 -16.43
CA TYR A 74 3.10 -7.04 -17.58
C TYR A 74 2.21 -8.26 -17.69
N SER A 75 1.94 -8.71 -18.92
CA SER A 75 1.40 -10.05 -19.13
C SER A 75 1.88 -10.71 -20.41
N ILE A 76 1.81 -12.04 -20.42
CA ILE A 76 2.00 -12.89 -21.59
C ILE A 76 0.95 -13.99 -21.59
N SER A 77 0.50 -14.38 -22.78
CA SER A 77 -0.39 -15.54 -22.92
C SER A 77 0.46 -16.80 -23.09
N SER A 78 0.06 -17.89 -22.45
CA SER A 78 0.79 -19.15 -22.46
C SER A 78 0.85 -19.80 -23.82
N ASN A 79 -0.07 -19.49 -24.74
CA ASN A 79 0.03 -19.92 -26.14
C ASN A 79 1.24 -19.35 -26.91
N LYS A 80 1.92 -18.34 -26.34
CA LYS A 80 3.17 -17.77 -26.87
C LYS A 80 4.40 -18.28 -26.12
N LEU A 81 4.19 -19.09 -25.08
CA LEU A 81 5.27 -19.68 -24.31
C LEU A 81 5.59 -21.06 -24.88
N ASN A 82 6.89 -21.35 -24.95
CA ASN A 82 7.38 -22.70 -25.18
C ASN A 82 8.10 -23.15 -23.91
N TYR A 83 8.04 -24.45 -23.61
CA TYR A 83 8.80 -25.02 -22.51
C TYR A 83 10.30 -24.77 -22.76
N GLN A 84 11.01 -24.31 -21.72
CA GLN A 84 12.45 -24.02 -21.83
C GLN A 84 13.22 -24.87 -20.84
N GLY A 85 14.30 -25.49 -21.31
CA GLY A 85 15.29 -26.12 -20.44
C GLY A 85 16.02 -25.08 -19.58
N PHE A 86 16.44 -25.49 -18.39
CA PHE A 86 17.26 -24.66 -17.53
C PHE A 86 18.69 -24.58 -18.07
N PRO A 87 19.28 -23.37 -18.21
CA PRO A 87 20.62 -23.22 -18.76
C PRO A 87 21.75 -23.69 -17.82
N ASN A 88 21.48 -23.84 -16.52
CA ASN A 88 22.41 -24.41 -15.55
C ASN A 88 21.71 -25.53 -14.78
N GLU A 89 22.12 -26.77 -15.03
CA GLU A 89 21.54 -27.97 -14.39
C GLU A 89 21.77 -28.04 -12.89
N LYS A 90 22.72 -27.26 -12.35
CA LYS A 90 22.94 -27.18 -10.89
C LYS A 90 21.87 -26.37 -10.19
N ILE A 91 21.11 -25.54 -10.91
CA ILE A 91 20.04 -24.74 -10.33
C ILE A 91 18.73 -25.52 -10.39
N SER A 92 18.09 -25.68 -9.25
CA SER A 92 16.84 -26.43 -9.11
C SER A 92 15.81 -25.66 -8.28
N PHE A 93 14.56 -26.12 -8.36
CA PHE A 93 13.43 -25.57 -7.63
C PHE A 93 12.87 -26.60 -6.67
N GLU A 94 12.72 -26.21 -5.42
CA GLU A 94 12.17 -27.05 -4.36
C GLU A 94 10.88 -26.40 -3.85
N LEU A 95 9.76 -27.14 -3.90
CA LEU A 95 8.48 -26.66 -3.39
C LEU A 95 8.58 -26.51 -1.86
N PHE A 96 8.11 -25.39 -1.34
CA PHE A 96 7.99 -25.16 0.09
C PHE A 96 6.91 -26.07 0.68
N ASP A 97 7.32 -26.93 1.60
CA ASP A 97 6.48 -27.95 2.24
C ASP A 97 5.68 -27.44 3.45
N GLY A 98 5.95 -26.22 3.90
CA GLY A 98 5.32 -25.64 5.09
C GLY A 98 5.92 -26.07 6.43
N SER A 99 7.05 -26.77 6.44
CA SER A 99 7.77 -27.13 7.67
C SER A 99 8.36 -25.90 8.37
N GLU A 100 8.52 -25.97 9.69
CA GLU A 100 9.00 -24.85 10.51
C GLU A 100 10.42 -24.39 10.10
N GLU A 101 11.32 -25.33 9.81
CA GLU A 101 12.67 -25.03 9.31
C GLU A 101 12.62 -24.22 8.00
N LYS A 102 11.77 -24.65 7.06
CA LYS A 102 11.61 -23.97 5.77
C LYS A 102 10.89 -22.65 5.92
N GLU A 103 9.95 -22.54 6.85
CA GLU A 103 9.29 -21.28 7.18
C GLU A 103 10.32 -20.24 7.66
N ALA A 104 11.19 -20.64 8.59
CA ALA A 104 12.28 -19.78 9.06
C ALA A 104 13.21 -19.36 7.91
N LEU A 105 13.50 -20.27 6.97
CA LEU A 105 14.28 -19.98 5.78
C LEU A 105 13.56 -19.00 4.83
N VAL A 106 12.25 -19.13 4.60
CA VAL A 106 11.46 -18.16 3.81
C VAL A 106 11.61 -16.77 4.43
N LYS A 107 11.42 -16.67 5.75
CA LYS A 107 11.52 -15.39 6.46
C LYS A 107 12.91 -14.79 6.34
N ASP A 108 13.96 -15.59 6.51
CA ASP A 108 15.34 -15.13 6.38
C ASP A 108 15.66 -14.63 4.96
N ILE A 109 15.25 -15.37 3.92
CA ILE A 109 15.44 -14.99 2.52
C ILE A 109 14.74 -13.66 2.23
N ILE A 110 13.47 -13.52 2.60
CA ILE A 110 12.68 -12.32 2.30
C ILE A 110 13.22 -11.12 3.05
N THR A 111 13.45 -11.24 4.36
CA THR A 111 13.95 -10.13 5.16
C THR A 111 15.31 -9.66 4.65
N LYS A 112 16.24 -10.55 4.30
CA LYS A 112 17.56 -10.13 3.78
C LYS A 112 17.53 -9.63 2.33
N SER A 113 16.63 -10.14 1.50
CA SER A 113 16.60 -9.80 0.06
C SER A 113 15.78 -8.56 -0.24
N CYS A 114 14.72 -8.32 0.54
CA CYS A 114 13.72 -7.27 0.29
C CYS A 114 13.89 -6.05 1.21
N ILE A 115 14.78 -6.09 2.21
CA ILE A 115 14.99 -4.95 3.12
C ILE A 115 15.39 -3.66 2.40
N GLU A 116 15.98 -3.73 1.20
CA GLU A 116 16.36 -2.53 0.45
C GLU A 116 15.14 -1.76 -0.09
N ASP A 117 14.09 -2.45 -0.50
CA ASP A 117 12.85 -1.81 -0.94
C ASP A 117 11.63 -2.73 -0.79
N PRO A 118 11.05 -2.83 0.43
CA PRO A 118 9.91 -3.71 0.70
C PRO A 118 8.59 -3.19 0.09
N VAL A 119 7.68 -2.59 0.88
CA VAL A 119 6.33 -2.21 0.42
C VAL A 119 6.22 -0.72 0.12
N GLY A 120 6.88 0.13 0.90
CA GLY A 120 7.05 1.55 0.63
C GLY A 120 6.30 2.51 1.57
N PHE A 121 5.55 2.03 2.57
CA PHE A 121 5.03 2.91 3.64
C PHE A 121 6.17 3.59 4.39
N TYR A 122 7.32 2.91 4.58
CA TYR A 122 8.51 3.50 5.20
C TYR A 122 9.11 4.70 4.44
N LYS A 123 8.75 4.90 3.16
CA LYS A 123 9.17 6.07 2.37
C LYS A 123 8.21 7.24 2.51
N THR A 124 7.04 7.02 3.11
CA THR A 124 5.96 8.00 3.11
C THR A 124 6.04 8.90 4.34
N PRO A 125 5.98 10.23 4.18
CA PRO A 125 5.92 11.14 5.32
C PRO A 125 4.86 10.71 6.34
N TYR A 126 5.17 10.89 7.63
CA TYR A 126 4.37 10.47 8.78
C TYR A 126 4.30 8.96 9.01
N LEU A 127 4.10 8.15 7.97
CA LEU A 127 4.12 6.69 8.08
C LEU A 127 5.52 6.14 8.35
N ASN A 128 6.55 6.75 7.78
CA ASN A 128 7.95 6.36 7.97
C ASN A 128 8.45 6.41 9.42
N ARG A 129 7.74 7.14 10.29
CA ARG A 129 7.99 7.16 11.75
C ARG A 129 7.32 6.00 12.48
N LEU A 130 6.33 5.37 11.87
CA LEU A 130 5.53 4.30 12.46
C LEU A 130 5.92 2.94 11.91
N ILE A 131 6.22 2.90 10.62
CA ILE A 131 6.51 1.71 9.85
C ILE A 131 7.96 1.82 9.39
N SER A 132 8.84 1.11 10.09
CA SER A 132 10.24 1.00 9.69
C SER A 132 10.38 0.05 8.51
N LYS A 133 11.50 0.20 7.80
CA LYS A 133 11.88 -0.70 6.71
C LYS A 133 11.97 -2.16 7.17
N GLN A 134 12.51 -2.38 8.37
CA GLN A 134 12.63 -3.69 9.01
C GLN A 134 11.26 -4.28 9.30
N LEU A 135 10.33 -3.46 9.81
CA LEU A 135 8.97 -3.91 10.08
C LEU A 135 8.24 -4.31 8.79
N GLU A 136 8.39 -3.56 7.70
CA GLU A 136 7.81 -3.97 6.40
C GLU A 136 8.42 -5.26 5.84
N ALA A 137 9.74 -5.40 5.94
CA ALA A 137 10.43 -6.60 5.46
C ALA A 137 9.98 -7.82 6.26
N GLN A 138 9.83 -7.67 7.58
CA GLN A 138 9.28 -8.71 8.46
C GLN A 138 7.82 -9.03 8.14
N TYR A 139 6.99 -8.00 7.92
CA TYR A 139 5.61 -8.20 7.46
C TYR A 139 5.55 -9.03 6.16
N LEU A 140 6.38 -8.68 5.16
CA LEU A 140 6.44 -9.44 3.91
C LEU A 140 6.86 -10.89 4.17
N ALA A 141 7.87 -11.10 5.00
CA ALA A 141 8.33 -12.42 5.39
C ALA A 141 7.20 -13.25 6.03
N ASP A 142 6.47 -12.69 6.99
CA ASP A 142 5.37 -13.38 7.66
C ASP A 142 4.15 -13.61 6.76
N TYR A 143 3.90 -12.73 5.80
CA TYR A 143 2.82 -12.89 4.83
C TYR A 143 3.13 -14.02 3.83
N TYR A 144 4.32 -14.02 3.25
CA TYR A 144 4.70 -15.01 2.23
C TYR A 144 5.14 -16.35 2.82
N SER A 145 5.47 -16.44 4.11
CA SER A 145 5.71 -17.72 4.79
C SER A 145 4.46 -18.61 4.90
N GLN A 146 3.29 -18.07 4.54
CA GLN A 146 2.03 -18.80 4.47
C GLN A 146 1.76 -19.40 3.08
N PHE A 147 2.61 -19.14 2.08
CA PHE A 147 2.44 -19.59 0.69
C PHE A 147 2.85 -21.06 0.52
N LYS A 148 2.03 -21.97 1.04
CA LYS A 148 2.23 -23.42 1.02
C LYS A 148 1.06 -24.21 0.41
N THR A 149 0.07 -23.51 -0.12
CA THR A 149 -1.15 -24.13 -0.68
C THR A 149 -1.05 -24.28 -2.19
N PRO A 150 -1.85 -25.15 -2.83
CA PRO A 150 -1.82 -25.32 -4.28
C PRO A 150 -2.10 -24.04 -5.09
N ASP A 151 -2.92 -23.13 -4.55
CA ASP A 151 -3.26 -21.82 -5.12
C ASP A 151 -2.21 -20.74 -4.81
N LYS A 152 -1.38 -20.95 -3.80
CA LYS A 152 -0.28 -20.03 -3.42
C LYS A 152 1.01 -20.79 -3.17
N PRO A 153 1.60 -21.43 -4.19
CA PRO A 153 2.83 -22.17 -3.99
C PRO A 153 4.03 -21.22 -3.91
N LEU A 154 5.02 -21.61 -3.10
CA LEU A 154 6.33 -20.98 -3.03
C LEU A 154 7.39 -22.01 -3.39
N PHE A 155 8.33 -21.61 -4.24
CA PHE A 155 9.46 -22.45 -4.60
C PHE A 155 10.75 -21.80 -4.13
N PHE A 156 11.56 -22.55 -3.42
CA PHE A 156 12.95 -22.22 -3.18
C PHE A 156 13.77 -22.40 -4.46
N VAL A 157 14.75 -21.53 -4.66
CA VAL A 157 15.74 -21.64 -5.72
C VAL A 157 17.05 -22.09 -5.10
N LYS A 158 17.58 -23.21 -5.57
CA LYS A 158 18.81 -23.82 -5.05
C LYS A 158 19.88 -23.88 -6.11
N GLU A 159 21.13 -23.87 -5.70
CA GLU A 159 22.26 -24.32 -6.50
C GLU A 159 22.99 -25.43 -5.74
N GLY A 160 22.82 -26.67 -6.19
CA GLY A 160 23.13 -27.84 -5.36
C GLY A 160 22.33 -27.81 -4.05
N ASP A 161 23.03 -27.82 -2.92
CA ASP A 161 22.41 -27.78 -1.58
C ASP A 161 22.24 -26.35 -1.02
N VAL A 162 22.63 -25.33 -1.78
CA VAL A 162 22.63 -23.94 -1.30
C VAL A 162 21.36 -23.21 -1.74
N TYR A 163 20.56 -22.74 -0.77
CA TYR A 163 19.42 -21.87 -1.04
C TYR A 163 19.88 -20.47 -1.47
N MET A 164 19.48 -20.08 -2.67
CA MET A 164 19.79 -18.78 -3.26
C MET A 164 18.68 -17.76 -3.02
N GLY A 165 17.44 -18.23 -2.95
CA GLY A 165 16.27 -17.36 -2.93
C GLY A 165 14.97 -18.14 -3.09
N LEU A 166 13.92 -17.44 -3.51
CA LEU A 166 12.59 -17.99 -3.72
C LEU A 166 11.78 -17.22 -4.76
N VAL A 167 10.70 -17.86 -5.22
CA VAL A 167 9.63 -17.26 -6.02
C VAL A 167 8.28 -17.72 -5.48
N CYS A 168 7.35 -16.78 -5.34
CA CYS A 168 5.98 -17.03 -4.91
C CYS A 168 5.02 -16.92 -6.09
N TYR A 169 3.93 -17.67 -6.04
CA TYR A 169 2.82 -17.57 -6.97
C TYR A 169 1.50 -17.30 -6.25
N ILE A 170 0.58 -16.63 -6.95
CA ILE A 170 -0.85 -16.59 -6.63
C ILE A 170 -1.57 -17.04 -7.90
N LEU A 171 -2.38 -18.08 -7.77
CA LEU A 171 -3.10 -18.70 -8.87
C LEU A 171 -4.58 -18.37 -8.73
N ASP A 172 -5.14 -17.71 -9.72
CA ASP A 172 -6.53 -17.27 -9.71
C ASP A 172 -7.14 -17.41 -11.11
N GLY A 173 -8.20 -18.20 -11.22
CA GLY A 173 -8.82 -18.55 -12.49
C GLY A 173 -7.83 -19.09 -13.51
N ASP A 174 -7.65 -18.36 -14.61
CA ASP A 174 -6.77 -18.68 -15.73
C ASP A 174 -5.41 -17.98 -15.67
N THR A 175 -5.11 -17.32 -14.55
CA THR A 175 -3.94 -16.47 -14.39
C THR A 175 -3.00 -16.97 -13.30
N ALA A 176 -1.72 -17.02 -13.63
CA ALA A 176 -0.62 -17.19 -12.67
C ALA A 176 0.07 -15.84 -12.45
N ASP A 177 -0.09 -15.26 -11.26
CA ASP A 177 0.67 -14.11 -10.79
C ASP A 177 1.88 -14.58 -9.99
N SER A 178 3.03 -13.91 -10.14
CA SER A 178 4.21 -14.18 -9.33
C SER A 178 4.69 -12.91 -8.59
N PRO A 179 3.98 -12.53 -7.51
CA PRO A 179 4.08 -11.21 -6.91
C PRO A 179 5.40 -10.95 -6.19
N LEU A 180 6.16 -12.01 -5.87
CA LEU A 180 7.46 -11.90 -5.24
C LEU A 180 8.47 -12.88 -5.85
N ALA A 181 9.66 -12.37 -6.12
CA ALA A 181 10.87 -13.15 -6.26
C ALA A 181 11.97 -12.47 -5.44
N ALA A 182 12.66 -13.25 -4.62
CA ALA A 182 13.67 -12.75 -3.70
C ALA A 182 14.94 -13.60 -3.84
N ILE A 183 16.07 -12.97 -4.09
CA ILE A 183 17.38 -13.63 -4.16
C ILE A 183 18.28 -12.94 -3.14
N TYR A 184 18.97 -13.74 -2.32
CA TYR A 184 19.94 -13.21 -1.37
C TYR A 184 20.92 -12.26 -2.06
N PRO A 185 21.27 -11.12 -1.44
CA PRO A 185 22.19 -10.16 -2.06
C PRO A 185 23.50 -10.80 -2.56
N LYS A 186 24.11 -11.67 -1.74
CA LYS A 186 25.35 -12.41 -2.08
C LYS A 186 25.20 -13.44 -3.22
N MET A 187 23.97 -13.79 -3.58
CA MET A 187 23.66 -14.76 -4.64
C MET A 187 23.17 -14.08 -5.93
N ARG A 188 23.02 -12.75 -5.93
CA ARG A 188 22.70 -11.98 -7.14
C ARG A 188 23.80 -12.19 -8.20
N ASN A 189 23.44 -12.07 -9.48
CA ASN A 189 24.33 -12.28 -10.64
C ASN A 189 24.85 -13.72 -10.86
N ARG A 190 24.39 -14.70 -10.08
CA ARG A 190 24.73 -16.13 -10.28
C ARG A 190 23.73 -16.88 -11.16
N GLY A 191 22.95 -16.15 -11.98
CA GLY A 191 21.99 -16.73 -12.92
C GLY A 191 20.62 -17.14 -12.34
N ALA A 192 20.38 -17.01 -11.03
CA ALA A 192 19.12 -17.42 -10.39
C ALA A 192 17.88 -16.71 -10.97
N LEU A 193 17.95 -15.40 -11.24
CA LEU A 193 16.83 -14.64 -11.83
C LEU A 193 16.41 -15.18 -13.20
N LYS A 194 17.37 -15.62 -14.03
CA LYS A 194 17.08 -16.24 -15.33
C LYS A 194 16.36 -17.58 -15.17
N HIS A 195 16.69 -18.35 -14.13
CA HIS A 195 16.01 -19.61 -13.83
C HIS A 195 14.61 -19.36 -13.29
N ILE A 196 14.43 -18.41 -12.35
CA ILE A 196 13.11 -18.02 -11.85
C ILE A 196 12.19 -17.64 -13.02
N LYS A 197 12.72 -16.86 -13.95
CA LYS A 197 12.02 -16.47 -15.18
C LYS A 197 11.53 -17.68 -15.99
N ILE A 198 12.39 -18.69 -16.19
CA ILE A 198 12.04 -19.92 -16.92
C ILE A 198 11.01 -20.73 -16.13
N GLU A 199 11.22 -20.88 -14.82
CA GLU A 199 10.32 -21.64 -13.95
C GLU A 199 8.91 -21.06 -13.95
N ARG A 200 8.75 -19.74 -13.92
CA ARG A 200 7.42 -19.08 -14.00
C ARG A 200 6.61 -19.53 -15.21
N PHE A 201 7.26 -19.71 -16.36
CA PHE A 201 6.59 -20.15 -17.58
C PHE A 201 6.38 -21.64 -17.65
N ASN A 202 7.41 -22.41 -17.28
CA ASN A 202 7.27 -23.86 -17.24
C ASN A 202 6.17 -24.26 -16.26
N PHE A 203 6.04 -23.56 -15.13
CA PHE A 203 4.96 -23.71 -14.18
C PHE A 203 3.59 -23.37 -14.80
N ALA A 204 3.47 -22.19 -15.44
CA ALA A 204 2.22 -21.78 -16.08
C ALA A 204 1.77 -22.76 -17.19
N LEU A 205 2.70 -23.21 -18.05
CA LEU A 205 2.46 -24.20 -19.09
C LEU A 205 2.06 -25.56 -18.52
N LYS A 206 2.79 -26.05 -17.51
CA LYS A 206 2.52 -27.35 -16.88
C LYS A 206 1.15 -27.39 -16.20
N LYS A 207 0.65 -26.25 -15.75
CA LYS A 207 -0.63 -26.09 -15.06
C LYS A 207 -1.75 -25.58 -15.97
N ASP A 208 -1.47 -25.39 -17.26
CA ASP A 208 -2.42 -24.93 -18.28
C ASP A 208 -3.08 -23.57 -17.96
N TYR A 209 -2.33 -22.66 -17.33
CA TYR A 209 -2.79 -21.28 -17.15
C TYR A 209 -2.76 -20.54 -18.48
N GLN A 210 -3.76 -19.73 -18.79
CA GLN A 210 -3.83 -18.96 -20.04
C GLN A 210 -2.90 -17.75 -20.02
N TYR A 211 -2.69 -17.16 -18.84
CA TYR A 211 -1.91 -15.94 -18.67
C TYR A 211 -0.91 -16.05 -17.53
N THR A 212 0.26 -15.46 -17.74
CA THR A 212 1.18 -15.10 -16.67
C THR A 212 1.19 -13.58 -16.54
N VAL A 213 0.96 -13.07 -15.33
CA VAL A 213 0.97 -11.63 -15.04
C VAL A 213 2.05 -11.32 -14.02
N ASN A 214 2.69 -10.15 -14.14
CA ASN A 214 3.72 -9.69 -13.21
C ASN A 214 3.64 -8.16 -13.06
N GLY A 215 4.02 -7.66 -11.88
CA GLY A 215 4.26 -6.24 -11.64
C GLY A 215 5.73 -5.97 -11.35
N ALA A 216 6.30 -4.90 -11.92
CA ALA A 216 7.59 -4.36 -11.50
C ALA A 216 7.43 -2.88 -11.13
N ARG A 217 8.09 -2.44 -10.06
CA ARG A 217 8.23 -1.00 -9.80
C ARG A 217 8.98 -0.34 -10.96
N ILE A 218 8.61 0.91 -11.27
CA ILE A 218 9.20 1.65 -12.39
C ILE A 218 10.72 1.87 -12.26
N ASP A 219 11.24 1.89 -11.03
CA ASP A 219 12.67 2.00 -10.72
C ASP A 219 13.40 0.64 -10.70
N ASN A 220 12.66 -0.48 -10.67
CA ASN A 220 13.25 -1.82 -10.75
C ASN A 220 13.47 -2.27 -12.20
N LEU A 221 14.47 -1.66 -12.85
CA LEU A 221 14.84 -1.95 -14.24
C LEU A 221 15.28 -3.40 -14.45
N ALA A 222 15.86 -4.05 -13.43
CA ALA A 222 16.28 -5.44 -13.51
C ALA A 222 15.08 -6.37 -13.75
N SER A 223 14.01 -6.23 -12.97
CA SER A 223 12.77 -7.00 -13.18
C SER A 223 12.10 -6.66 -14.50
N GLN A 224 12.08 -5.39 -14.91
CA GLN A 224 11.52 -4.98 -16.20
C GLN A 224 12.26 -5.62 -17.38
N HIS A 225 13.60 -5.59 -17.40
CA HIS A 225 14.40 -6.27 -18.43
C HIS A 225 14.16 -7.78 -18.45
N VAL A 226 13.98 -8.40 -17.28
CA VAL A 226 13.66 -9.83 -17.19
C VAL A 226 12.30 -10.12 -17.85
N PHE A 227 11.27 -9.30 -17.59
CA PHE A 227 9.92 -9.46 -18.15
C PHE A 227 9.87 -9.12 -19.64
N GLU A 228 10.58 -8.11 -20.11
CA GLU A 228 10.61 -7.75 -21.52
C GLU A 228 11.43 -8.75 -22.34
N GLY A 229 12.55 -9.22 -21.79
CA GLY A 229 13.42 -10.24 -22.40
C GLY A 229 12.78 -11.63 -22.51
N VAL A 230 11.50 -11.78 -22.12
CA VAL A 230 10.68 -12.98 -22.36
C VAL A 230 9.47 -12.72 -23.23
N GLY A 231 9.35 -11.51 -23.77
CA GLY A 231 8.20 -11.14 -24.59
C GLY A 231 6.93 -10.85 -23.80
N MET A 232 6.99 -10.67 -22.47
CA MET A 232 5.84 -10.11 -21.75
C MET A 232 5.61 -8.68 -22.26
N LYS A 233 4.33 -8.34 -22.43
CA LYS A 233 3.91 -7.03 -22.90
C LYS A 233 3.45 -6.18 -21.72
N LYS A 234 3.81 -4.90 -21.74
CA LYS A 234 3.24 -3.89 -20.84
C LYS A 234 1.74 -3.80 -21.09
N LYS A 235 0.95 -3.87 -20.02
CA LYS A 235 -0.51 -3.77 -20.03
C LYS A 235 -1.03 -2.45 -19.48
N GLY A 236 -0.24 -1.82 -18.61
CA GLY A 236 -0.58 -0.55 -18.01
C GLY A 236 0.40 -0.18 -16.92
N ILE A 237 0.19 0.99 -16.33
CA ILE A 237 0.96 1.47 -15.19
C ILE A 237 -0.04 1.86 -14.11
N ASP A 238 0.18 1.41 -12.88
CA ASP A 238 -0.57 1.86 -11.72
C ASP A 238 0.30 2.82 -10.90
N HIS A 239 -0.19 4.03 -10.69
CA HIS A 239 0.33 4.94 -9.68
C HIS A 239 -0.14 4.48 -8.30
N ILE A 240 0.80 4.39 -7.36
CA ILE A 240 0.51 4.05 -5.97
C ILE A 240 0.50 5.33 -5.15
N PHE A 241 -0.58 5.55 -4.42
CA PHE A 241 -0.72 6.64 -3.46
C PHE A 241 -0.97 6.09 -2.06
N HIS A 242 -0.43 6.78 -1.06
CA HIS A 242 -0.82 6.59 0.33
C HIS A 242 -1.67 7.78 0.78
N ILE A 243 -2.91 7.52 1.18
CA ILE A 243 -3.82 8.53 1.74
C ILE A 243 -3.84 8.34 3.25
N LEU A 244 -3.68 9.41 4.03
CA LEU A 244 -3.58 9.35 5.50
C LEU A 244 -4.79 10.05 6.14
N PRO A 245 -6.01 9.49 6.00
CA PRO A 245 -7.21 10.22 6.39
C PRO A 245 -7.37 10.32 7.89
N PHE A 246 -6.98 9.28 8.67
CA PHE A 246 -7.18 9.25 10.12
C PHE A 246 -5.95 8.87 10.94
N LEU A 247 -4.75 8.89 10.35
CA LEU A 247 -3.49 8.50 11.00
C LEU A 247 -3.16 9.33 12.26
N SER A 248 -3.82 9.07 13.40
CA SER A 248 -3.63 9.81 14.65
C SER A 248 -3.02 8.94 15.74
N LYS A 249 -1.82 9.29 16.23
CA LYS A 249 -1.27 8.75 17.49
C LYS A 249 -1.51 9.66 18.70
N ALA A 250 -2.23 10.77 18.56
CA ALA A 250 -2.53 11.59 19.72
C ALA A 250 -3.39 10.80 20.70
N LYS A 251 -2.83 10.49 21.88
CA LYS A 251 -3.59 9.99 23.04
C LYS A 251 -4.73 10.94 23.43
N ASN A 252 -4.64 12.20 22.98
CA ASN A 252 -5.56 13.27 23.31
C ASN A 252 -6.55 13.49 22.17
N LYS A 253 -7.79 13.03 22.37
CA LYS A 253 -8.95 13.35 21.54
C LYS A 253 -9.55 14.67 22.05
N VAL A 254 -9.73 15.66 21.17
CA VAL A 254 -10.43 16.92 21.53
C VAL A 254 -11.77 16.94 20.81
N VAL A 255 -12.84 16.71 21.57
CA VAL A 255 -14.22 16.86 21.06
C VAL A 255 -14.71 18.26 21.39
N ILE A 256 -15.18 19.00 20.39
CA ILE A 256 -15.76 20.33 20.57
C ILE A 256 -17.25 20.26 20.22
N LYS A 257 -18.13 20.36 21.23
CA LYS A 257 -19.57 20.43 21.00
C LYS A 257 -19.98 21.89 20.83
N ILE A 258 -20.69 22.22 19.75
CA ILE A 258 -21.16 23.59 19.51
C ILE A 258 -22.67 23.56 19.29
N ALA A 259 -23.39 24.34 20.10
CA ALA A 259 -24.81 24.55 19.91
C ALA A 259 -25.00 25.42 18.66
N SER A 260 -25.60 24.85 17.61
CA SER A 260 -25.81 25.56 16.36
C SER A 260 -27.08 26.42 16.46
N GLN A 261 -26.89 27.74 16.47
CA GLN A 261 -27.88 28.71 16.05
C GLN A 261 -27.22 29.65 15.04
N GLY A 262 -27.27 29.29 13.76
CA GLY A 262 -27.13 30.23 12.63
C GLY A 262 -25.81 30.99 12.43
N GLN A 263 -24.81 30.88 13.31
CA GLN A 263 -23.52 31.56 13.22
C GLN A 263 -22.35 30.62 13.52
N THR A 264 -22.31 29.47 12.86
CA THR A 264 -21.47 28.34 13.25
C THR A 264 -19.99 28.53 12.90
N ASN A 265 -19.64 29.03 11.71
CA ASN A 265 -18.26 28.95 11.22
C ASN A 265 -17.26 29.84 11.95
N LYS A 266 -17.62 31.10 12.25
CA LYS A 266 -16.72 32.04 12.93
C LYS A 266 -16.46 31.62 14.39
N LEU A 267 -17.49 31.14 15.09
CA LEU A 267 -17.39 30.65 16.47
C LEU A 267 -16.59 29.32 16.56
N ILE A 268 -16.77 28.38 15.62
CA ILE A 268 -15.93 27.17 15.55
C ILE A 268 -14.46 27.55 15.36
N ILE A 269 -14.19 28.48 14.43
CA ILE A 269 -12.84 28.95 14.12
C ILE A 269 -12.23 29.70 15.31
N GLU A 270 -13.00 30.55 15.99
CA GLU A 270 -12.55 31.28 17.17
C GLU A 270 -12.33 30.36 18.37
N GLU A 271 -13.17 29.36 18.60
CA GLU A 271 -12.99 28.36 19.66
C GLU A 271 -11.82 27.42 19.36
N LEU A 272 -11.65 27.01 18.10
CA LEU A 272 -10.44 26.34 17.60
C LEU A 272 -9.22 27.20 17.89
N ARG A 273 -9.20 28.46 17.44
CA ARG A 273 -8.10 29.41 17.68
C ARG A 273 -7.82 29.59 19.17
N LYS A 274 -8.85 29.75 20.01
CA LYS A 274 -8.72 29.96 21.45
C LYS A 274 -8.14 28.73 22.15
N ARG A 275 -8.59 27.52 21.79
CA ARG A 275 -8.08 26.27 22.38
C ARG A 275 -6.75 25.81 21.78
N THR A 276 -6.44 26.20 20.54
CA THR A 276 -5.12 26.01 19.93
C THR A 276 -4.16 27.17 20.20
N SER A 277 -4.61 28.26 20.85
CA SER A 277 -3.77 29.42 21.14
C SER A 277 -2.68 29.21 22.19
N GLY A 278 -2.68 28.07 22.89
CA GLY A 278 -1.55 27.58 23.68
C GLY A 278 -0.64 26.59 22.92
N LEU A 279 -1.06 26.10 21.75
CA LEU A 279 -0.27 25.28 20.82
C LEU A 279 0.50 26.15 19.80
N HIS A 280 0.46 27.48 20.00
CA HIS A 280 0.53 28.50 18.95
C HIS A 280 1.92 29.03 18.62
N GLU A 281 3.00 28.59 19.25
CA GLU A 281 4.34 29.09 18.84
C GLU A 281 4.75 28.66 17.42
N ARG A 282 4.03 27.73 16.75
CA ARG A 282 4.45 27.24 15.41
C ARG A 282 3.36 27.03 14.34
N PHE A 283 2.19 27.66 14.44
CA PHE A 283 1.16 27.49 13.39
C PHE A 283 0.57 28.81 12.89
N THR A 284 0.97 29.21 11.68
CA THR A 284 0.36 30.31 10.92
C THR A 284 -0.34 29.77 9.67
N ARG A 285 -1.56 30.31 9.45
CA ARG A 285 -2.39 30.33 8.22
C ARG A 285 -3.59 29.37 8.12
N VAL A 286 -4.61 29.96 7.48
CA VAL A 286 -6.08 29.81 7.55
C VAL A 286 -6.61 28.99 6.38
N VAL A 287 -7.70 28.22 6.54
CA VAL A 287 -8.60 27.87 5.43
C VAL A 287 -10.08 28.03 5.82
N LYS A 288 -10.83 28.54 4.83
CA LYS A 288 -12.20 29.07 4.84
C LYS A 288 -13.13 28.00 4.25
N ILE A 289 -14.31 27.78 4.83
CA ILE A 289 -15.29 26.81 4.32
C ILE A 289 -16.67 27.45 4.29
N THR A 290 -17.36 27.24 3.18
CA THR A 290 -18.70 27.74 2.89
C THR A 290 -19.59 26.52 2.67
N ASP A 291 -20.62 26.32 3.51
CA ASP A 291 -21.98 25.98 3.04
C ASP A 291 -23.03 26.00 4.17
N GLU A 292 -24.30 26.10 3.76
CA GLU A 292 -25.52 26.21 4.58
C GLU A 292 -25.96 24.90 5.22
N VAL A 293 -26.30 24.92 6.52
CA VAL A 293 -27.04 23.83 7.17
C VAL A 293 -28.18 24.40 8.02
N ARG A 294 -29.40 23.92 7.74
CA ARG A 294 -30.65 24.27 8.45
C ARG A 294 -30.77 23.48 9.77
N GLY A 295 -30.97 24.21 10.87
CA GLY A 295 -31.67 23.79 12.10
C GLY A 295 -31.30 22.45 12.74
N GLY A 296 -30.29 22.44 13.60
CA GLY A 296 -29.95 21.31 14.49
C GLY A 296 -28.65 21.53 15.28
N HIS A 297 -28.38 20.74 16.33
CA HIS A 297 -27.08 20.73 17.03
C HIS A 297 -26.03 19.99 16.19
N VAL A 298 -24.81 20.52 16.05
CA VAL A 298 -23.72 19.90 15.28
C VAL A 298 -22.58 19.53 16.24
N ASN A 299 -22.08 18.30 16.18
CA ASN A 299 -21.00 17.83 17.04
C ASN A 299 -19.66 17.88 16.28
N TYR A 300 -18.74 18.74 16.68
CA TYR A 300 -17.43 18.82 16.03
C TYR A 300 -16.44 17.88 16.73
N GLU A 301 -15.73 17.05 15.98
CA GLU A 301 -14.70 16.16 16.52
C GLU A 301 -13.35 16.50 15.89
N ILE A 302 -12.46 17.18 16.61
CA ILE A 302 -11.15 17.50 16.06
C ILE A 302 -10.16 16.43 16.50
N ARG A 303 -9.60 15.68 15.55
CA ARG A 303 -8.51 14.74 15.82
C ARG A 303 -7.19 15.37 15.37
N PHE A 304 -6.24 15.51 16.28
CA PHE A 304 -4.89 15.94 15.92
C PHE A 304 -4.07 14.69 15.59
N PRO A 305 -3.62 14.49 14.36
CA PRO A 305 -2.59 13.52 14.10
C PRO A 305 -1.20 13.98 14.54
N VAL A 306 -0.28 13.03 14.46
CA VAL A 306 1.02 12.95 15.14
C VAL A 306 1.72 14.31 15.30
N LEU A 307 1.89 14.75 16.55
CA LEU A 307 2.77 15.86 16.93
C LEU A 307 4.14 15.26 17.23
N GLU A 308 5.14 15.54 16.39
CA GLU A 308 6.55 15.32 16.76
C GLU A 308 7.40 16.49 16.25
N SER A 309 8.61 16.62 16.82
CA SER A 309 9.45 17.82 16.93
C SER A 309 9.48 18.78 15.75
N ASP A 310 9.35 18.29 14.51
CA ASP A 310 9.65 19.03 13.27
C ASP A 310 8.54 18.94 12.18
N LEU A 311 7.51 18.10 12.37
CA LEU A 311 6.40 17.96 11.41
C LEU A 311 5.08 17.73 12.17
N ALA A 312 4.05 18.51 11.85
CA ALA A 312 2.71 18.30 12.39
C ALA A 312 1.70 18.04 11.27
N LEU A 313 0.83 17.06 11.48
CA LEU A 313 -0.37 16.85 10.68
C LEU A 313 -1.57 17.16 11.58
N CYS A 314 -2.46 18.06 11.16
CA CYS A 314 -3.75 18.29 11.81
C CYS A 314 -4.86 17.77 10.90
N VAL A 315 -5.87 17.04 11.41
CA VAL A 315 -7.03 16.56 10.65
C VAL A 315 -8.32 16.94 11.37
N VAL A 316 -8.96 18.02 10.93
CA VAL A 316 -10.21 18.48 11.51
C VAL A 316 -11.37 17.66 10.95
N LYS A 317 -12.17 17.04 11.82
CA LYS A 317 -13.40 16.32 11.44
C LYS A 317 -14.62 17.11 11.90
N ILE A 318 -15.59 17.30 11.00
CA ILE A 318 -16.89 17.89 11.36
C ILE A 318 -17.94 16.80 11.22
N VAL A 319 -18.65 16.50 12.31
CA VAL A 319 -19.70 15.50 12.33
C VAL A 319 -21.04 16.21 12.52
N ASP A 320 -22.06 15.86 11.74
CA ASP A 320 -23.38 16.46 11.87
C ASP A 320 -24.14 15.92 13.11
N ALA A 321 -25.39 16.37 13.27
CA ALA A 321 -26.28 15.97 14.35
C ALA A 321 -26.51 14.44 14.42
N MET A 322 -26.39 13.76 13.27
CA MET A 322 -26.65 12.34 13.11
C MET A 322 -25.39 11.48 13.26
N GLY A 323 -24.24 12.09 13.56
CA GLY A 323 -22.98 11.36 13.62
C GLY A 323 -22.32 11.15 12.24
N VAL A 324 -22.81 11.82 11.18
CA VAL A 324 -22.27 11.70 9.83
C VAL A 324 -21.15 12.72 9.62
N LEU A 325 -20.00 12.28 9.10
CA LEU A 325 -18.89 13.18 8.82
C LEU A 325 -19.23 14.10 7.63
N ALA A 326 -19.34 15.39 7.90
CA ALA A 326 -19.64 16.44 6.94
C ALA A 326 -18.38 17.01 6.26
N LEU A 327 -17.24 17.06 6.96
CA LEU A 327 -16.01 17.65 6.43
C LEU A 327 -14.74 17.06 7.06
N VAL A 328 -13.71 16.91 6.22
CA VAL A 328 -12.33 16.74 6.65
C VAL A 328 -11.46 17.84 6.06
N SER A 329 -10.63 18.48 6.88
CA SER A 329 -9.57 19.40 6.46
C SER A 329 -8.25 18.97 7.08
N TYR A 330 -7.14 19.14 6.37
CA TYR A 330 -5.82 18.89 6.91
C TYR A 330 -4.86 20.08 6.75
N HIS A 331 -3.89 20.15 7.65
CA HIS A 331 -2.77 21.07 7.54
C HIS A 331 -1.48 20.34 7.90
N GLY A 332 -0.53 20.33 6.96
CA GLY A 332 0.85 19.90 7.19
C GLY A 332 1.71 21.13 7.48
N PHE A 333 2.60 21.03 8.46
CA PHE A 333 3.56 22.09 8.76
C PHE A 333 4.94 21.47 8.95
N GLU A 334 5.93 22.04 8.26
CA GLU A 334 7.36 21.91 8.59
C GLU A 334 7.71 23.01 9.60
N ARG A 335 8.41 22.67 10.67
CA ARG A 335 8.78 23.63 11.72
C ARG A 335 10.12 24.30 11.47
#